data_AF-A0A5B6V8N5-F1
#
_entry.id   AF-A0A5B6V8N5-F1
#
_cell.length_a   1.000
_cell.length_b   1.000
_cell.length_c   1.000
_cell.angle_alpha   90.00
_cell.angle_beta   90.00
_cell.angle_gamma   90.00
#
_symmetry.space_group_name_H-M   'P 1'
#
loop_
_entity.id
_entity.type
_entity.pdbx_description
1 polymer ?
#
loop_
_entity_poly.entity_id
_entity_poly.type
_entity_poly.pdbx_seq_one_letter_code
_entity_poly.pdbx_strand_id
1 'polypeptide(L)'
;MGATVTGIDAVEKNIKIARLHAVYGFEDIVLSQGFLLVFERIRASGQKKLVEEQRKFDAVIALEVIEHVADATEFCKSLSALTAHEGATVVSTINRSMRSYATAIVAAEYLLQWV
;
A
#
# COMPACT_ATOMS: atom_id res chain seq x y z
N MET A 1 11.81 -4.72 18.04
CA MET A 1 11.61 -5.38 16.74
C MET A 1 11.71 -4.32 15.68
N GLY A 2 12.44 -4.58 14.59
CA GLY A 2 12.60 -3.66 13.46
C GLY A 2 12.43 -4.43 12.15
N ALA A 3 11.94 -3.75 11.13
CA ALA A 3 11.77 -4.31 9.79
C ALA A 3 12.37 -3.36 8.75
N THR A 4 12.92 -3.90 7.67
CA THR A 4 13.21 -3.08 6.48
C THR A 4 11.95 -3.03 5.64
N VAL A 5 11.35 -1.86 5.48
CA VAL A 5 10.08 -1.69 4.79
C VAL A 5 10.28 -0.88 3.52
N THR A 6 9.74 -1.38 2.41
CA THR A 6 9.65 -0.63 1.15
C THR A 6 8.21 -0.14 0.97
N GLY A 7 8.01 1.17 0.92
CA GLY A 7 6.71 1.80 0.66
C GLY A 7 6.56 2.22 -0.80
N ILE A 8 5.40 1.97 -1.40
CA ILE A 8 5.10 2.26 -2.81
C ILE A 8 3.76 3.00 -2.87
N ASP A 9 3.74 4.09 -3.61
CA ASP A 9 2.50 4.81 -3.94
C ASP A 9 2.64 5.43 -5.35
N ALA A 10 1.53 5.55 -6.07
CA ALA A 10 1.48 6.18 -7.39
C ALA A 10 1.57 7.72 -7.30
N VAL A 11 1.15 8.29 -6.18
CA VAL A 11 1.03 9.72 -5.93
C VAL A 11 2.25 10.23 -5.17
N GLU A 12 3.04 11.08 -5.84
CA GLU A 12 4.28 11.65 -5.26
C GLU A 12 4.04 12.43 -3.97
N LYS A 13 2.89 13.12 -3.87
CA LYS A 13 2.50 13.85 -2.65
C LYS A 13 2.36 12.91 -1.46
N ASN A 14 1.77 11.73 -1.63
CA ASN A 14 1.61 10.73 -0.57
C ASN A 14 2.97 10.23 -0.09
N ILE A 15 3.88 9.95 -1.01
CA ILE A 15 5.26 9.56 -0.68
C ILE A 15 5.97 10.64 0.15
N LYS A 16 5.82 11.91 -0.22
CA LYS A 16 6.43 13.03 0.54
C LYS A 16 5.88 13.10 1.96
N ILE A 17 4.56 12.98 2.12
CA ILE A 17 3.91 12.98 3.44
C ILE A 17 4.35 11.77 4.27
N ALA A 18 4.37 10.57 3.68
CA ALA A 18 4.82 9.36 4.36
C ALA A 18 6.28 9.45 4.81
N ARG A 19 7.17 10.06 4.01
CA ARG A 19 8.55 10.36 4.39
C ARG A 19 8.62 11.35 5.56
N LEU A 20 7.78 12.39 5.57
CA LEU A 20 7.73 13.32 6.70
C LEU A 20 7.26 12.60 7.98
N HIS A 21 6.20 11.79 7.91
CA HIS A 21 5.74 11.00 9.04
C HIS A 21 6.80 10.00 9.52
N ALA A 22 7.58 9.42 8.61
CA ALA A 22 8.73 8.58 8.94
C ALA A 22 9.80 9.30 9.76
N VAL A 23 10.03 10.58 9.49
CA VAL A 23 11.02 11.40 10.19
C VAL A 23 10.49 11.94 11.53
N TYR A 24 9.23 12.36 11.58
CA TYR A 24 8.66 13.09 12.73
C TYR A 24 7.78 12.24 13.66
N GLY A 25 7.21 11.14 13.17
CA GLY A 25 6.24 10.32 13.92
C GLY A 25 6.83 9.14 14.68
N PHE A 26 8.14 8.89 14.55
CA PHE A 26 8.82 7.75 15.17
C PHE A 26 9.71 8.17 16.36
N GLU A 27 9.31 9.19 17.14
CA GLU A 27 10.04 9.58 18.36
C GLU A 27 10.05 8.47 19.44
N ASP A 28 9.00 7.65 19.54
CA ASP A 28 8.90 6.54 20.52
C ASP A 28 9.37 5.18 19.98
N ILE A 29 9.42 5.01 18.65
CA ILE A 29 10.03 3.84 18.01
C ILE A 29 11.48 4.22 17.76
N VAL A 30 12.22 4.22 18.86
CA VAL A 30 13.68 4.36 18.89
C VAL A 30 14.27 3.62 17.69
N LEU A 31 15.06 4.33 16.88
CA LEU A 31 16.02 3.85 15.87
C LEU A 31 17.05 2.82 16.43
N SER A 32 16.72 2.14 17.52
CA SER A 32 17.47 1.10 18.21
C SER A 32 17.45 -0.23 17.46
N GLN A 33 16.56 -0.43 16.50
CA GLN A 33 16.51 -1.66 15.71
C GLN A 33 16.23 -1.38 14.22
N GLY A 34 17.29 -1.10 13.46
CA GLY A 34 17.41 -1.41 12.02
C GLY A 34 16.21 -1.19 11.10
N PHE A 35 15.45 -0.10 11.27
CA PHE A 35 14.31 0.21 10.43
C PHE A 35 14.76 0.99 9.19
N LEU A 36 14.95 0.30 8.05
CA LEU A 36 15.27 0.94 6.77
C LEU A 36 13.97 1.16 5.97
N LEU A 37 13.57 2.41 5.80
CA LEU A 37 12.43 2.81 4.97
C LEU A 37 12.89 3.25 3.58
N VAL A 38 12.51 2.50 2.55
CA VAL A 38 12.72 2.88 1.15
C VAL A 38 11.38 3.24 0.53
N PHE A 39 11.21 4.49 0.08
CA PHE A 39 10.00 4.91 -0.61
C PHE A 39 10.26 5.08 -2.09
N GLU A 40 9.62 4.27 -2.92
CA GLU A 40 9.71 4.38 -4.39
C GLU A 40 8.40 4.90 -4.99
N ARG A 41 8.53 5.85 -5.93
CA ARG A 41 7.41 6.26 -6.78
C ARG A 41 7.35 5.29 -7.93
N ILE A 42 6.27 4.51 -7.99
CA ILE A 42 6.05 3.62 -9.13
C ILE A 42 4.60 3.78 -9.61
N ARG A 43 4.40 3.84 -10.93
CA ARG A 43 3.06 3.96 -11.55
C ARG A 43 2.21 2.72 -11.18
N ALA A 44 0.93 2.70 -11.58
CA ALA A 44 -0.05 1.62 -11.32
C ALA A 44 0.40 0.16 -11.64
N SER A 45 1.58 -0.01 -12.21
CA SER A 45 2.24 -1.30 -12.52
C SER A 45 3.45 -1.57 -11.63
N GLY A 46 3.62 -0.89 -10.49
CA GLY A 46 4.91 -0.87 -9.79
C GLY A 46 5.37 -2.17 -9.16
N GLN A 47 4.42 -3.01 -8.79
CA GLN A 47 4.64 -4.40 -8.44
C GLN A 47 5.37 -5.19 -9.55
N LYS A 48 5.15 -4.87 -10.84
CA LYS A 48 5.82 -5.56 -11.96
C LYS A 48 7.32 -5.29 -11.97
N LYS A 49 7.75 -4.05 -11.71
CA LYS A 49 9.18 -3.69 -11.64
C LYS A 49 9.90 -4.44 -10.52
N LEU A 50 9.25 -4.59 -9.36
CA LEU A 50 9.82 -5.36 -8.25
C LEU A 50 9.89 -6.87 -8.54
N VAL A 51 8.92 -7.39 -9.30
CA VAL A 51 8.93 -8.78 -9.77
C VAL A 51 10.06 -8.98 -10.80
N GLU A 52 10.28 -8.03 -11.71
CA GLU A 52 11.40 -8.04 -12.66
C GLU A 52 12.76 -8.01 -11.94
N GLU A 53 12.87 -7.22 -10.86
CA GLU A 53 14.04 -7.18 -9.98
C GLU A 53 14.18 -8.41 -9.07
N GLN A 54 13.28 -9.40 -9.20
CA GLN A 54 13.24 -10.63 -8.41
C GLN A 54 13.27 -10.41 -6.89
N ARG A 55 12.72 -9.28 -6.42
CA ARG A 55 12.69 -8.97 -4.99
C ARG A 55 11.68 -9.87 -4.28
N LYS A 56 12.03 -10.24 -3.05
CA LYS A 56 11.20 -11.06 -2.15
C LYS A 56 11.06 -10.38 -0.80
N PHE A 57 9.88 -10.49 -0.20
CA PHE A 57 9.55 -9.92 1.10
C PHE A 57 8.91 -10.98 2.00
N ASP A 58 9.24 -10.93 3.29
CA ASP A 58 8.62 -11.79 4.32
C ASP A 58 7.15 -11.41 4.55
N ALA A 59 6.79 -10.15 4.28
CA ALA A 59 5.41 -9.69 4.27
C ALA A 59 5.16 -8.69 3.14
N VAL A 60 4.06 -8.89 2.41
CA VAL A 60 3.57 -7.98 1.37
C VAL A 60 2.18 -7.49 1.76
N ILE A 61 2.00 -6.18 1.86
CA ILE A 61 0.75 -5.58 2.32
C ILE A 61 0.24 -4.62 1.23
N ALA A 62 -0.99 -4.81 0.78
CA ALA A 62 -1.67 -3.95 -0.19
C ALA A 62 -3.02 -3.51 0.36
N LEU A 63 -3.16 -2.25 0.75
CA LEU A 63 -4.36 -1.74 1.42
C LEU A 63 -5.12 -0.78 0.51
N GLU A 64 -6.41 -1.04 0.28
CA GLU A 64 -7.35 -0.15 -0.45
C GLU A 64 -6.85 0.28 -1.85
N VAL A 65 -6.12 -0.61 -2.54
CA VAL A 65 -5.58 -0.34 -3.89
C VAL A 65 -6.14 -1.28 -4.95
N ILE A 66 -6.70 -2.43 -4.57
CA ILE A 66 -7.09 -3.48 -5.53
C ILE A 66 -8.27 -3.07 -6.43
N GLU A 67 -9.09 -2.13 -6.00
CA GLU A 67 -10.15 -1.50 -6.80
C GLU A 67 -9.63 -0.50 -7.85
N HIS A 68 -8.38 -0.05 -7.71
CA HIS A 68 -7.79 0.99 -8.57
C HIS A 68 -6.71 0.46 -9.52
N VAL A 69 -6.44 -0.84 -9.51
CA VAL A 69 -5.51 -1.48 -10.45
C VAL A 69 -6.18 -1.85 -11.76
N ALA A 70 -5.40 -1.91 -12.84
CA ALA A 70 -5.92 -2.25 -14.18
C ALA A 70 -6.43 -3.69 -14.29
N ASP A 71 -5.78 -4.65 -13.64
CA ASP A 71 -6.17 -6.05 -13.58
C ASP A 71 -5.87 -6.61 -12.18
N ALA A 72 -6.92 -6.94 -11.43
CA ALA A 72 -6.80 -7.47 -10.07
C ALA A 72 -6.14 -8.86 -10.02
N THR A 73 -6.34 -9.69 -11.04
CA THR A 73 -5.72 -11.03 -11.12
C THR A 73 -4.23 -10.91 -11.34
N GLU A 74 -3.81 -10.05 -12.27
CA GLU A 74 -2.39 -9.79 -12.52
C GLU A 74 -1.72 -9.14 -11.28
N PHE A 75 -2.44 -8.25 -10.60
CA PHE A 75 -2.00 -7.65 -9.35
C PHE A 75 -1.75 -8.71 -8.27
N CYS A 76 -2.72 -9.60 -8.00
CA CYS A 76 -2.56 -10.67 -7.01
C CYS A 76 -1.41 -11.63 -7.36
N LYS A 77 -1.22 -11.97 -8.64
CA LYS A 77 -0.06 -12.76 -9.09
C LYS A 77 1.25 -12.06 -8.76
N SER A 78 1.32 -10.75 -8.97
CA SER A 78 2.51 -9.96 -8.65
C SER A 78 2.77 -9.95 -7.14
N LEU A 79 1.75 -9.78 -6.30
CA LEU A 79 1.91 -9.82 -4.83
C LEU A 79 2.42 -11.20 -4.36
N SER A 80 1.86 -12.27 -4.90
CA SER A 80 2.33 -13.63 -4.63
C SER A 80 3.78 -13.84 -5.08
N ALA A 81 4.14 -13.33 -6.26
CA ALA A 81 5.50 -13.38 -6.77
C ALA A 81 6.50 -12.56 -5.94
N LEU A 82 6.06 -11.53 -5.23
CA LEU A 82 6.89 -10.73 -4.32
C LEU A 82 6.98 -11.33 -2.90
N THR A 83 6.10 -12.27 -2.55
CA THR A 83 6.08 -12.88 -1.23
C THR A 83 7.06 -14.06 -1.16
N ALA A 84 7.80 -14.18 -0.05
CA ALA A 84 8.66 -15.32 0.24
C ALA A 84 7.82 -16.60 0.52
N HIS A 85 8.44 -17.78 0.45
CA HIS A 85 7.74 -19.06 0.60
C HIS A 85 7.01 -19.23 1.94
N GLU A 86 7.55 -18.65 3.02
CA GLU A 86 6.91 -18.62 4.35
C GLU A 86 6.41 -17.22 4.72
N GLY A 87 6.34 -16.32 3.73
CA GLY A 87 5.88 -14.96 3.92
C GLY A 87 4.36 -14.84 3.89
N ALA A 88 3.87 -13.68 4.31
CA ALA A 88 2.44 -13.38 4.32
C ALA A 88 2.07 -12.31 3.29
N THR A 89 0.96 -12.51 2.58
CA THR A 89 0.32 -11.46 1.78
C THR A 89 -0.96 -11.00 2.46
N VAL A 90 -1.10 -9.71 2.73
CA VAL A 90 -2.31 -9.11 3.29
C VAL A 90 -2.90 -8.12 2.29
N VAL A 91 -4.18 -8.25 2.00
CA VAL A 91 -4.90 -7.35 1.10
C VAL A 91 -6.14 -6.78 1.82
N SER A 92 -6.36 -5.48 1.72
CA SER A 92 -7.64 -4.85 2.09
C SER A 92 -8.31 -4.19 0.88
N THR A 93 -9.63 -4.08 0.96
CA THR A 93 -10.46 -3.40 -0.03
C THR A 93 -11.66 -2.78 0.67
N ILE A 94 -12.25 -1.78 0.03
CA ILE A 94 -13.43 -1.13 0.57
C ILE A 94 -14.56 -2.15 0.82
N ASN A 95 -15.18 -2.02 1.99
CA ASN A 95 -16.27 -2.90 2.39
C ASN A 95 -17.43 -2.79 1.39
N ARG A 96 -17.81 -3.90 0.74
CA ARG A 96 -18.89 -3.96 -0.27
C ARG A 96 -20.29 -4.14 0.31
N SER A 97 -20.49 -3.90 1.61
CA SER A 97 -21.83 -3.96 2.21
C SER A 97 -22.75 -2.84 1.69
N MET A 98 -24.06 -3.11 1.63
CA MET A 98 -25.07 -2.10 1.25
C MET A 98 -25.00 -0.84 2.12
N ARG A 99 -24.62 -0.98 3.39
CA ARG A 99 -24.41 0.15 4.30
C ARG A 99 -23.24 1.02 3.84
N SER A 100 -22.10 0.41 3.55
CA SER A 100 -20.92 1.10 3.03
C SER A 100 -21.23 1.83 1.71
N TYR A 101 -21.96 1.17 0.80
CA TYR A 101 -22.37 1.76 -0.47
C TYR A 101 -23.28 2.99 -0.28
N ALA A 102 -24.33 2.87 0.54
CA ALA A 102 -25.23 3.97 0.84
C ALA A 102 -24.50 5.14 1.51
N THR A 103 -23.61 4.86 2.47
CA THR A 103 -22.80 5.90 3.13
C THR A 103 -21.85 6.59 2.15
N ALA A 104 -21.22 5.84 1.23
CA ALA A 104 -20.32 6.41 0.24
C ALA A 104 -21.04 7.36 -0.72
N ILE A 105 -22.25 7.00 -1.18
CA ILE A 105 -23.08 7.88 -2.03
C ILE A 105 -23.46 9.14 -1.26
N VAL A 106 -24.01 9.00 -0.04
CA VAL A 106 -24.45 10.16 0.74
C VAL A 106 -23.28 11.11 1.03
N ALA A 107 -22.11 10.57 1.36
CA ALA A 107 -20.92 11.38 1.58
C ALA A 107 -20.47 12.10 0.29
N ALA A 108 -20.42 11.40 -0.84
CA ALA A 108 -19.97 11.98 -2.11
C ALA A 108 -20.91 13.08 -2.63
N GLU A 109 -22.22 12.82 -2.63
CA GLU A 109 -23.22 13.72 -3.23
C GLU A 109 -23.60 14.87 -2.27
N TYR A 110 -23.84 14.58 -1.00
CA TYR A 110 -24.50 15.54 -0.10
C TYR A 110 -23.56 16.22 0.88
N LEU A 111 -22.45 15.58 1.27
CA LEU A 111 -21.48 16.19 2.20
C LEU A 111 -20.35 16.89 1.46
N LEU A 112 -19.78 16.20 0.46
CA LEU A 112 -18.60 16.67 -0.26
C LEU A 112 -18.94 17.37 -1.58
N GLN A 113 -20.17 17.19 -2.10
CA GLN A 113 -20.64 17.75 -3.37
C GLN A 113 -19.67 17.48 -4.53
N TRP A 114 -19.17 16.24 -4.60
CA TRP A 114 -18.23 15.83 -5.65
C TRP A 114 -18.91 15.37 -6.95
N VAL A 115 -20.23 15.20 -6.91
CA VAL A 115 -21.10 14.89 -8.05
C VAL A 115 -22.08 16.05 -8.20
#